data_AF-A0A812X5M7-F1
#
_entry.id   AF-A0A812X5M7-F1
#
_cell.length_a   1.000
_cell.length_b   1.000
_cell.length_c   1.000
_cell.angle_alpha   90.00
_cell.angle_beta   90.00
_cell.angle_gamma   90.00
#
_symmetry.space_group_name_H-M   'P 1'
#
loop_
_entity.id
_entity.type
_entity.pdbx_description
1 polymer ?
#
loop_
_entity_poly.entity_id
_entity_poly.type
_entity_poly.pdbx_seq_one_letter_code
_entity_poly.pdbx_strand_id
1 'polypeptide(L)'
;SVNAKALGRGAYFAETSCLADKYSPLGPDGLHSLLLVRAALGRVYVETRYTKWRGGRLKRMVSAKNVVKEGKYDSVLGDRRYAFNTDAREYCVSNTSQLYPEYMLLYSREDDAATLPGQPGK
;
A
#
# COMPACT_ATOMS: atom_id res chain seq x y z
N SER A 1 -0.67 -11.77 2.84
CA SER A 1 -0.72 -11.04 1.55
C SER A 1 0.62 -11.18 0.82
N VAL A 2 0.59 -11.74 -0.39
CA VAL A 2 1.76 -12.10 -1.20
C VAL A 2 2.46 -10.86 -1.83
N ASN A 3 1.83 -9.68 -1.78
CA ASN A 3 2.18 -8.58 -2.69
C ASN A 3 2.88 -7.35 -2.08
N ALA A 4 3.16 -7.29 -0.77
CA ALA A 4 3.66 -6.06 -0.12
C ALA A 4 5.10 -6.18 0.42
N LYS A 5 6.11 -6.38 -0.45
CA LYS A 5 7.54 -6.33 -0.03
C LYS A 5 8.49 -5.66 -1.03
N ALA A 6 7.97 -4.93 -2.01
CA ALA A 6 8.82 -4.33 -3.05
C ALA A 6 9.78 -3.28 -2.45
N LEU A 7 9.25 -2.40 -1.58
CA LEU A 7 10.02 -1.35 -0.91
C LEU A 7 10.71 -1.73 0.41
N GLY A 8 10.28 -2.78 1.11
CA GLY A 8 10.81 -3.01 2.46
C GLY A 8 10.01 -3.94 3.32
N ARG A 9 10.49 -4.07 4.56
CA ARG A 9 9.62 -4.34 5.69
C ARG A 9 9.15 -2.98 6.23
N GLY A 10 7.85 -2.82 6.41
CA GLY A 10 7.20 -1.61 6.92
C GLY A 10 5.69 -1.66 6.69
N ALA A 11 4.98 -0.66 7.19
CA ALA A 11 3.58 -0.42 6.85
C ALA A 11 3.50 0.22 5.45
N TYR A 12 2.58 -0.27 4.64
CA TYR A 12 2.37 0.20 3.27
C TYR A 12 1.11 1.03 3.19
N PHE A 13 1.20 2.16 2.49
CA PHE A 13 0.10 3.08 2.27
C PHE A 13 -0.01 3.40 0.78
N ALA A 14 -1.22 3.61 0.30
CA ALA A 14 -1.48 4.05 -1.06
C ALA A 14 -2.02 5.48 -1.02
N GLU A 15 -1.65 6.28 -2.01
CA GLU A 15 -2.19 7.62 -2.21
C GLU A 15 -3.67 7.59 -2.62
N THR A 16 -4.11 6.52 -3.29
CA THR A 16 -5.48 6.35 -3.79
C THR A 16 -6.19 5.18 -3.12
N SER A 17 -7.49 5.35 -2.86
CA SER A 17 -8.35 4.30 -2.31
C SER A 17 -8.43 3.09 -3.23
N CYS A 18 -8.47 3.29 -4.55
CA CYS A 18 -8.51 2.19 -5.53
C CYS A 18 -7.28 1.27 -5.46
N LEU A 19 -6.11 1.80 -5.12
CA LEU A 19 -4.91 0.96 -4.92
C LEU A 19 -4.95 0.27 -3.55
N ALA A 20 -5.41 0.95 -2.50
CA ALA A 20 -5.56 0.37 -1.18
C ALA A 20 -6.60 -0.76 -1.16
N ASP A 21 -7.72 -0.59 -1.87
CA ASP A 21 -8.84 -1.52 -1.99
C ASP A 21 -8.42 -2.91 -2.51
N LYS A 22 -7.40 -2.98 -3.38
CA LYS A 22 -6.80 -4.25 -3.84
C LYS A 22 -6.27 -5.13 -2.69
N TYR A 23 -6.06 -4.54 -1.52
CA TYR A 23 -5.59 -5.22 -0.31
C TYR A 23 -6.68 -5.36 0.76
N SER A 24 -7.92 -4.99 0.44
CA SER A 24 -9.09 -5.06 1.33
C SER A 24 -9.96 -6.27 0.93
N PRO A 25 -9.75 -7.46 1.53
CA PRO A 25 -10.63 -8.60 1.30
C PRO A 25 -12.01 -8.35 1.92
N LEU A 26 -13.02 -9.05 1.42
CA LEU A 26 -14.36 -9.02 2.00
C LEU A 26 -14.32 -9.68 3.40
N GLY A 27 -14.85 -8.98 4.39
CA GLY A 27 -14.98 -9.46 5.76
C GLY A 27 -16.13 -10.46 5.92
N PRO A 28 -16.19 -11.14 7.08
CA PRO A 28 -17.27 -12.08 7.39
C PRO A 28 -18.65 -11.40 7.54
N ASP A 29 -18.65 -10.10 7.78
CA ASP A 29 -19.81 -9.22 7.81
C ASP A 29 -20.26 -8.73 6.42
N GLY A 30 -19.58 -9.17 5.35
CA GLY A 30 -19.85 -8.72 3.99
C GLY A 30 -19.38 -7.30 3.71
N LEU A 31 -18.48 -6.75 4.54
CA LEU A 31 -17.92 -5.41 4.35
C LEU A 31 -16.41 -5.48 4.10
N HIS A 32 -15.94 -4.55 3.28
CA HIS A 32 -14.53 -4.23 3.10
C HIS A 32 -14.07 -3.22 4.14
N SER A 33 -12.77 -3.18 4.42
CA SER A 33 -12.19 -2.24 5.38
C SER A 33 -10.94 -1.51 4.86
N LEU A 34 -10.88 -0.20 5.10
CA LEU A 34 -9.71 0.63 4.85
C LEU A 34 -9.38 1.46 6.08
N LEU A 35 -8.09 1.73 6.30
CA LEU A 35 -7.64 2.69 7.32
C LEU A 35 -7.25 4.00 6.64
N LEU A 36 -7.83 5.10 7.10
CA LEU A 36 -7.34 6.44 6.78
C LEU A 36 -6.37 6.88 7.87
N VAL A 37 -5.11 7.02 7.49
CA VAL A 37 -3.99 7.18 8.42
C VAL A 37 -3.29 8.51 8.16
N ARG A 38 -3.14 9.34 9.19
CA ARG A 38 -2.20 10.45 9.16
C ARG A 38 -0.79 9.90 9.32
N ALA A 39 0.06 10.11 8.32
CA ALA A 39 1.44 9.63 8.32
C ALA A 39 2.43 10.79 8.25
N ALA A 40 3.33 10.89 9.23
CA ALA A 40 4.42 11.85 9.26
C ALA A 40 5.61 11.33 8.42
N LEU A 41 5.57 11.56 7.11
CA LEU A 41 6.53 10.97 6.16
C LEU A 41 7.97 11.51 6.26
N GLY A 42 8.15 12.73 6.77
CA GLY A 42 9.47 13.37 6.91
C GLY A 42 10.21 13.51 5.57
N ARG A 43 11.53 13.25 5.56
CA ARG A 43 12.35 13.20 4.35
C ARG A 43 12.12 11.90 3.61
N VAL A 44 11.49 11.98 2.44
CA VAL A 44 11.10 10.80 1.68
C VAL A 44 12.20 10.38 0.71
N TYR A 45 12.63 9.11 0.76
CA TYR A 45 13.46 8.52 -0.28
C TYR A 45 12.59 8.03 -1.45
N VAL A 46 12.84 8.51 -2.66
CA VAL A 46 12.05 8.15 -3.84
C VAL A 46 12.73 7.01 -4.59
N GLU A 47 12.02 5.89 -4.76
CA GLU A 47 12.44 4.75 -5.56
C GLU A 47 11.55 4.62 -6.81
N THR A 48 12.16 4.63 -7.97
CA THR A 48 11.49 4.46 -9.27
C THR A 48 11.74 3.07 -9.88
N ARG A 49 12.66 2.29 -9.29
CA ARG A 49 13.01 0.94 -9.73
C ARG A 49 12.84 -0.04 -8.58
N TYR A 50 11.77 -0.82 -8.59
CA TYR A 50 11.43 -1.70 -7.47
C TYR A 50 12.33 -2.92 -7.37
N THR A 51 12.75 -3.47 -8.51
CA THR A 51 13.52 -4.71 -8.58
C THR A 51 14.57 -4.68 -9.68
N LYS A 52 15.64 -5.43 -9.48
CA LYS A 52 16.71 -5.65 -10.46
C LYS A 52 17.09 -7.13 -10.49
N TRP A 53 17.35 -7.65 -11.69
CA TRP A 53 17.89 -8.99 -11.86
C TRP A 53 19.35 -9.04 -11.36
N ARG A 54 19.66 -9.96 -10.44
CA ARG A 54 21.03 -10.17 -9.94
C ARG A 54 21.24 -11.60 -9.48
N GLY A 55 22.19 -12.30 -10.09
CA GLY A 55 22.58 -13.66 -9.69
C GLY A 55 21.45 -14.67 -9.86
N GLY A 56 20.79 -14.67 -11.02
CA GLY A 56 19.72 -15.61 -11.37
C GLY A 56 18.39 -15.40 -10.65
N ARG A 57 18.24 -14.30 -9.89
CA ARG A 57 17.00 -13.98 -9.18
C ARG A 57 16.67 -12.50 -9.22
N LEU A 58 15.39 -12.19 -9.12
CA LEU A 58 14.89 -10.83 -9.00
C LEU A 58 15.12 -10.33 -7.56
N LYS A 59 15.88 -9.24 -7.40
CA LYS A 59 16.21 -8.66 -6.11
C LYS A 59 15.57 -7.27 -5.97
N ARG A 60 14.97 -7.03 -4.82
CA ARG A 60 14.46 -5.72 -4.37
C ARG A 60 15.59 -4.68 -4.31
N MET A 61 15.31 -3.49 -4.81
CA MET A 61 16.28 -2.38 -4.87
C MET A 61 16.44 -1.64 -3.55
N VAL A 62 15.32 -1.45 -2.83
CA VAL A 62 15.28 -0.62 -1.62
C VAL A 62 14.78 -1.39 -0.41
N SER A 63 15.20 -0.95 0.78
CA SER A 63 14.74 -1.43 2.07
C SER A 63 14.40 -0.26 2.96
N ALA A 64 13.10 0.02 3.16
CA ALA A 64 12.63 1.09 4.05
C ALA A 64 13.32 1.06 5.42
N LYS A 65 13.42 -0.12 6.05
CA LYS A 65 14.16 -0.29 7.31
C LYS A 65 15.62 0.18 7.23
N ASN A 66 16.33 -0.11 6.14
CA ASN A 66 17.75 0.28 6.01
C ASN A 66 17.87 1.78 5.72
N VAL A 67 17.03 2.29 4.81
CA VAL A 67 16.96 3.72 4.45
C VAL A 67 16.71 4.58 5.69
N VAL A 68 15.76 4.16 6.54
CA VAL A 68 15.46 4.86 7.80
C VAL A 68 16.58 4.70 8.82
N LYS A 69 17.20 3.52 8.91
CA LYS A 69 18.33 3.27 9.82
C LYS A 69 19.56 4.13 9.48
N GLU A 70 19.78 4.45 8.22
CA GLU A 70 20.86 5.35 7.78
C GLU A 70 20.63 6.81 8.21
N GLY A 71 19.42 7.17 8.66
CA GLY A 71 19.11 8.48 9.26
C GLY A 71 19.00 9.65 8.28
N LYS A 72 19.22 9.42 6.98
CA LYS A 72 19.10 10.45 5.94
C LYS A 72 17.65 10.66 5.49
N TYR A 73 16.82 9.62 5.59
CA TYR A 73 15.42 9.63 5.17
C TYR A 73 14.56 8.98 6.24
N ASP A 74 13.29 9.36 6.28
CA ASP A 74 12.32 8.97 7.31
C ASP A 74 11.24 8.04 6.75
N SER A 75 11.09 7.96 5.43
CA SER A 75 10.18 7.03 4.74
C SER A 75 10.63 6.75 3.30
N VAL A 76 10.01 5.76 2.65
CA VAL A 76 10.24 5.43 1.24
C VAL A 76 8.97 5.65 0.43
N LEU A 77 9.08 6.36 -0.68
CA LEU A 77 8.06 6.46 -1.73
C LEU A 77 8.47 5.56 -2.89
N GLY A 78 7.61 4.62 -3.23
CA GLY A 78 7.64 3.94 -4.51
C GLY A 78 6.81 4.72 -5.53
N ASP A 79 7.46 5.30 -6.53
CA ASP A 79 6.75 6.00 -7.60
C ASP A 79 6.34 5.00 -8.70
N ARG A 80 5.09 4.52 -8.64
CA ARG A 80 4.57 3.57 -9.63
C ARG A 80 4.25 4.22 -10.97
N ARG A 81 4.16 5.56 -11.05
CA ARG A 81 3.93 6.28 -12.31
C ARG A 81 5.05 5.99 -13.29
N TYR A 82 6.28 6.04 -12.80
CA TYR A 82 7.45 5.75 -13.60
C TYR A 82 7.66 4.24 -13.84
N ALA A 83 7.39 3.42 -12.83
CA ALA A 83 7.72 1.98 -12.89
C ALA A 83 6.68 1.12 -13.63
N PHE A 84 5.40 1.48 -13.55
CA PHE A 84 4.29 0.64 -14.02
C PHE A 84 3.28 1.41 -14.89
N ASN A 85 3.53 2.68 -15.20
CA ASN A 85 2.61 3.58 -15.90
C ASN A 85 1.21 3.63 -15.24
N THR A 86 1.18 3.49 -13.92
CA THR A 86 -0.04 3.61 -13.11
C THR A 86 -0.01 4.91 -12.35
N ASP A 87 -1.10 5.68 -12.36
CA ASP A 87 -1.18 6.97 -11.66
C ASP A 87 -1.42 6.80 -10.16
N ALA A 88 -0.50 6.13 -9.48
CA ALA A 88 -0.58 5.89 -8.04
C ALA A 88 0.81 5.84 -7.41
N ARG A 89 0.92 6.38 -6.20
CA ARG A 89 2.11 6.27 -5.36
C ARG A 89 1.86 5.31 -4.20
N GLU A 90 2.90 4.59 -3.81
CA GLU A 90 2.89 3.76 -2.61
C GLU A 90 3.99 4.21 -1.64
N TYR A 91 3.66 4.29 -0.37
CA TYR A 91 4.59 4.67 0.68
C TYR A 91 4.88 3.47 1.57
N CYS A 92 6.13 3.35 2.02
CA CYS A 92 6.55 2.37 3.01
C CYS A 92 7.18 3.09 4.20
N VAL A 93 6.55 2.95 5.37
CA VAL A 93 6.96 3.58 6.63
C VAL A 93 7.40 2.48 7.60
N SER A 94 8.65 2.55 8.08
CA SER A 94 9.18 1.51 8.97
C SER A 94 9.10 1.84 10.46
N ASN A 95 8.96 3.11 10.84
CA ASN A 95 8.76 3.51 12.24
C ASN A 95 7.27 3.77 12.50
N THR A 96 6.68 2.96 13.38
CA THR A 96 5.24 3.01 13.68
C THR A 96 4.82 4.30 14.40
N SER A 97 5.74 4.98 15.07
CA SER A 97 5.46 6.26 15.75
C SER A 97 5.13 7.40 14.77
N GLN A 98 5.40 7.21 13.47
CA GLN A 98 5.02 8.16 12.41
C GLN A 98 3.55 8.02 11.98
N LEU A 99 2.82 7.04 12.52
CA LEU A 99 1.51 6.63 12.00
C LEU A 99 0.43 6.86 13.06
N TYR A 100 -0.62 7.58 12.66
CA TYR A 100 -1.82 7.77 13.46
C TYR A 100 -3.05 7.35 12.66
N PRO A 101 -3.59 6.13 12.90
CA PRO A 101 -4.83 5.69 12.28
C PRO A 101 -5.99 6.54 12.79
N GLU A 102 -6.53 7.40 11.94
CA GLU A 102 -7.54 8.37 12.35
C GLU A 102 -8.96 7.82 12.15
N TYR A 103 -9.18 7.12 11.05
CA TYR A 103 -10.49 6.52 10.75
C TYR A 103 -10.34 5.09 10.22
N MET A 104 -11.34 4.27 10.54
CA MET A 104 -11.60 3.00 9.88
C MET A 104 -12.84 3.16 9.02
N LEU A 105 -12.70 2.92 7.72
CA LEU A 105 -13.77 2.99 6.74
C LEU A 105 -14.27 1.57 6.50
N LEU A 106 -15.56 1.35 6.68
CA LEU A 106 -16.26 0.12 6.31
C LEU A 106 -17.15 0.43 5.10
N TYR A 107 -17.10 -0.40 4.06
CA TYR A 107 -17.81 -0.15 2.79
C TYR A 107 -18.12 -1.46 2.07
N SER A 108 -19.05 -1.41 1.12
CA SER A 108 -19.32 -2.48 0.14
C SER A 108 -18.99 -1.99 -1.26
N ARG A 109 -18.62 -2.89 -2.18
CA ARG A 109 -18.53 -2.54 -3.61
C ARG A 109 -19.91 -2.74 -4.25
N GLU A 110 -20.20 -2.00 -5.32
CA GLU A 110 -21.47 -2.17 -6.05
C GLU A 110 -21.64 -3.61 -6.57
N ASP A 111 -20.54 -4.24 -7.00
CA ASP A 111 -20.53 -5.62 -7.50
C ASP A 111 -20.84 -6.67 -6.41
N ASP A 112 -20.54 -6.38 -5.13
CA ASP A 112 -20.82 -7.30 -4.02
C ASP A 112 -22.34 -7.40 -3.76
N ALA A 113 -23.07 -6.28 -3.98
CA ALA A 113 -24.52 -6.23 -3.79
C ALA A 113 -25.28 -7.10 -4.78
N ALA A 114 -24.75 -7.31 -6.00
CA ALA A 114 -25.34 -8.20 -7.01
C ALA A 114 -25.27 -9.69 -6.64
N THR A 115 -24.49 -10.06 -5.62
CA THR A 115 -24.34 -11.44 -5.15
C THR A 115 -25.22 -11.75 -3.94
N LEU A 116 -25.99 -10.78 -3.44
CA LEU A 116 -26.98 -11.02 -2.40
C LEU A 116 -28.17 -11.81 -2.99
N PRO A 117 -28.49 -13.00 -2.48
CA PRO A 117 -29.63 -13.76 -2.97
C PRO A 117 -30.92 -13.00 -2.67
N GLY A 118 -31.57 -12.44 -3.70
CA GLY A 118 -32.94 -11.94 -3.61
C GLY A 118 -33.25 -10.57 -4.19
N GLN A 119 -32.36 -9.89 -4.93
CA GLN A 119 -32.76 -8.68 -5.68
C GLN A 119 -32.86 -8.98 -7.19
N PRO A 120 -34.01 -8.68 -7.84
CA PRO A 120 -34.12 -8.79 -9.28
C PRO A 120 -33.21 -7.76 -9.95
N GLY A 121 -32.33 -8.24 -10.83
CA GLY A 121 -31.49 -7.40 -11.66
C GLY A 121 -32.32 -6.42 -12.49
N LYS A 122 -31.77 -5.23 -12.71
CA LYS A 122 -32.33 -4.21 -13.60
C LYS A 122 -32.57 -4.76 -15.00
#